data_AF-A0A6B8RG93-F1
#
_entry.id   AF-A0A6B8RG93-F1
#
_cell.length_a   1.000
_cell.length_b   1.000
_cell.length_c   1.000
_cell.angle_alpha   90.00
_cell.angle_beta   90.00
_cell.angle_gamma   90.00
#
_symmetry.space_group_name_H-M   'P 1'
#
loop_
_entity.id
_entity.type
_entity.pdbx_description
1 polymer ?
#
loop_
_entity_poly.entity_id
_entity_poly.type
_entity_poly.pdbx_seq_one_letter_code
_entity_poly.pdbx_strand_id
1 'polypeptide(L)'
;MIEIYAHEYKVVSQKLIGKMLDKEITVEAFSQAVVHILELLQNAEPKNPEFAAKRAEFYHLDGSLRQAGKLYKHVLELAPPEELKQQELDAIRRYCPMLLTTPKECFPLKDIIAVHHPDRPLIGYHLFWEDDYDFPDDYEPCDHEEIWVEYDPHQEVVMNVMTFFHSYVIESKEAAIEAGENNQRPIIRIEWGKHGSLLKGWEEIQIPMREVSALEWIKETYEHVQIGGRAADHPLKRFWPVGFEGTFAEYTDFSVPVDPLELLDRKPLMFKSHWVNAIIFTQGLLYNFHPKMEWPERFIAAEQTQGVGFTRN
;
A
#
# COMPACT_ATOMS: atom_id res chain seq x y z
N MET A 1 21.06 -33.75 15.97
CA MET A 1 21.06 -33.85 14.49
C MET A 1 20.11 -32.82 13.88
N ILE A 2 18.82 -32.81 14.25
CA ILE A 2 17.87 -31.80 13.75
C ILE A 2 18.27 -30.35 14.13
N GLU A 3 18.84 -30.15 15.32
CA GLU A 3 19.34 -28.84 15.77
C GLU A 3 20.49 -28.32 14.90
N ILE A 4 21.34 -29.22 14.38
CA ILE A 4 22.45 -28.86 13.47
C ILE A 4 21.86 -28.38 12.14
N TYR A 5 20.92 -29.15 11.56
CA TYR A 5 20.24 -28.74 10.33
C TYR A 5 19.44 -27.44 10.49
N ALA A 6 18.80 -27.22 11.64
CA ALA A 6 18.10 -25.97 11.93
C ALA A 6 19.06 -24.78 12.00
N HIS A 7 20.24 -24.97 12.60
CA HIS A 7 21.28 -23.94 12.63
C HIS A 7 21.83 -23.65 11.23
N GLU A 8 22.16 -24.68 10.45
CA GLU A 8 22.61 -24.53 9.06
C GLU A 8 21.58 -23.80 8.20
N TYR A 9 20.30 -24.16 8.33
CA TYR A 9 19.22 -23.51 7.61
C TYR A 9 19.06 -22.04 7.98
N LYS A 10 19.19 -21.69 9.27
CA LYS A 10 19.18 -20.29 9.73
C LYS A 10 20.29 -19.49 9.04
N VAL A 11 21.51 -20.03 9.01
CA VAL A 11 22.67 -19.38 8.36
C VAL A 11 22.45 -19.21 6.86
N VAL A 12 21.95 -20.24 6.18
CA VAL A 12 21.64 -20.18 4.73
C VAL A 12 20.55 -19.14 4.45
N SER A 13 19.50 -19.08 5.27
CA SER A 13 18.39 -18.13 5.13
C SER A 13 18.88 -16.68 5.28
N GLN A 14 19.74 -16.41 6.27
CA GLN A 14 20.36 -15.10 6.45
C GLN A 14 21.21 -14.70 5.23
N LYS A 15 21.99 -15.64 4.69
CA LYS A 15 22.78 -15.41 3.47
C LYS A 15 21.88 -15.14 2.26
N LEU A 16 20.78 -15.86 2.12
CA LEU A 16 19.81 -15.67 1.04
C LEU A 16 19.19 -14.27 1.09
N ILE A 17 18.80 -13.81 2.29
CA ILE A 17 18.26 -12.46 2.51
C ILE A 17 19.30 -11.41 2.12
N GLY A 18 20.56 -11.54 2.57
CA GLY A 18 21.63 -10.60 2.18
C GLY A 18 21.80 -10.53 0.66
N LYS A 19 21.80 -11.68 -0.03
CA LYS A 19 21.91 -11.75 -1.49
C LYS A 19 20.71 -11.15 -2.22
N MET A 20 19.51 -11.27 -1.67
CA MET A 20 18.32 -10.59 -2.19
C MET A 20 18.44 -9.06 -2.05
N LEU A 21 18.85 -8.56 -0.87
CA LEU A 21 19.03 -7.13 -0.62
C LEU A 21 20.13 -6.52 -1.51
N ASP A 22 21.19 -7.28 -1.77
CA ASP A 22 22.27 -6.93 -2.69
C ASP A 22 21.86 -7.07 -4.18
N LYS A 23 20.61 -7.44 -4.47
CA LYS A 23 20.04 -7.66 -5.81
C LYS A 23 20.77 -8.75 -6.63
N GLU A 24 21.50 -9.65 -5.96
CA GLU A 24 22.11 -10.82 -6.59
C GLU A 24 21.09 -11.94 -6.86
N ILE A 25 19.93 -11.88 -6.18
CA ILE A 25 18.80 -12.79 -6.37
C ILE A 25 17.57 -11.94 -6.68
N THR A 26 16.86 -12.28 -7.75
CA THR A 26 15.61 -11.63 -8.14
C THR A 26 14.50 -11.88 -7.12
N VAL A 27 13.56 -10.94 -7.00
CA VAL A 27 12.38 -11.08 -6.13
C VAL A 27 11.57 -12.33 -6.49
N GLU A 28 11.37 -12.66 -7.78
CA GLU A 28 10.74 -13.92 -8.22
C GLU A 28 11.41 -15.16 -7.61
N ALA A 29 12.72 -15.31 -7.82
CA ALA A 29 13.45 -16.48 -7.35
C ALA A 29 13.41 -16.62 -5.82
N PHE A 30 13.46 -15.50 -5.09
CA PHE A 30 13.30 -15.51 -3.64
C PHE A 30 11.87 -15.92 -3.25
N SER A 31 10.86 -15.35 -3.91
CA SER A 31 9.45 -15.63 -3.66
C SER A 31 9.12 -17.11 -3.88
N GLN A 32 9.63 -17.71 -4.95
CA GLN A 32 9.48 -19.15 -5.23
C GLN A 32 10.05 -20.03 -4.11
N ALA A 33 11.19 -19.65 -3.53
CA ALA A 33 11.75 -20.38 -2.39
C ALA A 33 10.89 -20.23 -1.12
N VAL A 34 10.42 -19.01 -0.84
CA VAL A 34 9.62 -18.70 0.36
C VAL A 34 8.24 -19.38 0.34
N VAL A 35 7.61 -19.48 -0.83
CA VAL A 35 6.29 -20.12 -0.98
C VAL A 35 6.27 -21.55 -0.42
N HIS A 36 7.30 -22.35 -0.67
CA HIS A 36 7.37 -23.72 -0.16
C HIS A 36 7.62 -23.79 1.36
N ILE A 37 8.35 -22.83 1.92
CA ILE A 37 8.55 -22.72 3.38
C ILE A 37 7.22 -22.38 4.05
N LEU A 38 6.47 -21.43 3.49
CA LEU A 38 5.13 -21.07 3.97
C LEU A 38 4.15 -22.23 3.83
N GLU A 39 4.29 -23.08 2.82
CA GLU A 39 3.50 -24.30 2.68
C GLU A 39 3.79 -25.33 3.78
N LEU A 40 5.05 -25.55 4.13
CA LEU A 40 5.40 -26.40 5.26
C LEU A 40 4.84 -25.85 6.58
N LEU A 41 4.92 -24.54 6.80
CA LEU A 41 4.38 -23.90 8.00
C LEU A 41 2.85 -23.97 8.05
N GLN A 42 2.16 -23.73 6.93
CA GLN A 42 0.71 -23.92 6.86
C GLN A 42 0.32 -25.38 7.16
N ASN A 43 1.06 -26.37 6.67
CA ASN A 43 0.76 -27.78 6.97
C ASN A 43 1.00 -28.13 8.44
N ALA A 44 2.00 -27.50 9.09
CA ALA A 44 2.26 -27.67 10.52
C ALA A 44 1.22 -26.95 11.40
N GLU A 45 0.73 -25.80 10.94
CA GLU A 45 -0.24 -24.95 11.64
C GLU A 45 -1.47 -24.65 10.77
N PRO A 46 -2.30 -25.67 10.44
CA PRO A 46 -3.35 -25.54 9.42
C PRO A 46 -4.52 -24.62 9.79
N LYS A 47 -4.58 -24.17 11.04
CA LYS A 47 -5.58 -23.21 11.53
C LYS A 47 -5.04 -21.78 11.60
N ASN A 48 -3.75 -21.57 11.35
CA ASN A 48 -3.15 -20.25 11.33
C ASN A 48 -3.32 -19.65 9.92
N PRO A 49 -4.19 -18.63 9.75
CA PRO A 49 -4.42 -18.00 8.44
C PRO A 49 -3.19 -17.26 7.89
N GLU A 50 -2.24 -16.84 8.73
CA GLU A 50 -1.12 -15.99 8.35
C GLU A 50 -0.25 -16.59 7.25
N PHE A 51 0.07 -17.88 7.34
CA PHE A 51 0.92 -18.54 6.34
C PHE A 51 0.21 -18.69 4.99
N ALA A 52 -1.11 -18.93 5.01
CA ALA A 52 -1.91 -18.97 3.79
C ALA A 52 -2.01 -17.58 3.16
N ALA A 53 -2.19 -16.52 3.96
CA ALA A 53 -2.25 -15.13 3.51
C ALA A 53 -0.95 -14.69 2.84
N LYS A 54 0.19 -14.86 3.51
CA LYS A 54 1.52 -14.54 2.94
C LYS A 54 1.80 -15.32 1.66
N ARG A 55 1.41 -16.60 1.61
CA ARG A 55 1.61 -17.40 0.40
C ARG A 55 0.71 -16.94 -0.74
N ALA A 56 -0.51 -16.49 -0.43
CA ALA A 56 -1.39 -15.87 -1.42
C ALA A 56 -0.77 -14.59 -1.98
N GLU A 57 -0.22 -13.72 -1.14
CA GLU A 57 0.48 -12.48 -1.56
C GLU A 57 1.62 -12.78 -2.53
N PHE A 58 2.48 -13.76 -2.23
CA PHE A 58 3.56 -14.15 -3.14
C PHE A 58 3.04 -14.67 -4.50
N TYR A 59 1.99 -15.50 -4.50
CA TYR A 59 1.38 -15.93 -5.76
C TYR A 59 0.70 -14.78 -6.49
N HIS A 60 0.18 -13.80 -5.77
CA HIS A 60 -0.48 -12.64 -6.36
C HIS A 60 0.55 -11.73 -7.03
N LEU A 61 1.67 -11.43 -6.34
CA LEU A 61 2.82 -10.70 -6.90
C LEU A 61 3.43 -11.37 -8.14
N ASP A 62 3.42 -12.71 -8.20
CA ASP A 62 3.89 -13.51 -9.35
C ASP A 62 2.85 -13.61 -10.50
N GLY A 63 1.67 -12.97 -10.37
CA GLY A 63 0.59 -13.05 -11.37
C GLY A 63 -0.13 -14.42 -11.39
N SER A 64 0.16 -15.30 -10.44
CA SER A 64 -0.48 -16.61 -10.23
C SER A 64 -1.87 -16.48 -9.57
N LEU A 65 -2.75 -15.62 -10.14
CA LEU A 65 -4.00 -15.15 -9.54
C LEU A 65 -4.97 -16.27 -9.12
N ARG A 66 -5.01 -17.38 -9.86
CA ARG A 66 -5.86 -18.53 -9.50
C ARG A 66 -5.40 -19.20 -8.19
N GLN A 67 -4.09 -19.27 -7.96
CA GLN A 67 -3.55 -19.84 -6.71
C GLN A 67 -3.71 -18.86 -5.55
N ALA A 68 -3.42 -17.58 -5.80
CA ALA A 68 -3.68 -16.51 -4.84
C ALA A 68 -5.14 -16.51 -4.38
N GLY A 69 -6.10 -16.51 -5.31
CA GLY A 69 -7.53 -16.49 -4.99
C GLY A 69 -8.01 -17.71 -4.18
N LYS A 70 -7.47 -18.91 -4.44
CA LYS A 70 -7.78 -20.09 -3.61
C LYS A 70 -7.29 -19.91 -2.18
N LEU A 71 -6.09 -19.36 -2.02
CA LEU A 71 -5.48 -19.16 -0.71
C LEU A 71 -6.16 -18.02 0.05
N TYR A 72 -6.46 -16.90 -0.60
CA TYR A 72 -7.24 -15.82 0.01
C TYR A 72 -8.63 -16.29 0.44
N LYS A 73 -9.31 -17.10 -0.38
CA LYS A 73 -10.58 -17.70 0.05
C LYS A 73 -10.39 -18.58 1.29
N HIS A 74 -9.35 -19.41 1.32
CA HIS A 74 -9.04 -20.24 2.49
C HIS A 74 -8.73 -19.41 3.74
N VAL A 75 -8.01 -18.29 3.60
CA VAL A 75 -7.77 -17.33 4.69
C VAL A 75 -9.10 -16.84 5.26
N LEU A 76 -10.05 -16.44 4.41
CA LEU A 76 -11.36 -15.97 4.87
C LEU A 76 -12.28 -17.09 5.38
N GLU A 77 -12.04 -18.35 5.02
CA GLU A 77 -12.70 -19.50 5.65
C GLU A 77 -12.18 -19.74 7.07
N LEU A 78 -10.89 -19.51 7.32
CA LEU A 78 -10.27 -19.64 8.64
C LEU A 78 -10.54 -18.43 9.55
N ALA A 79 -10.55 -17.24 8.97
CA ALA A 79 -10.73 -15.97 9.67
C ALA A 79 -11.65 -15.05 8.83
N PRO A 80 -12.97 -15.29 8.89
CA PRO A 80 -13.93 -14.52 8.11
C PRO A 80 -13.95 -13.04 8.53
N PRO A 81 -14.33 -12.13 7.61
CA PRO A 81 -14.54 -10.74 7.98
C PRO A 81 -15.65 -10.60 9.03
N GLU A 82 -15.51 -9.59 9.88
CA GLU A 82 -16.54 -9.22 10.83
C GLU A 82 -17.59 -8.31 10.18
N GLU A 83 -18.82 -8.34 10.72
CA GLU A 83 -19.84 -7.37 10.37
C GLU A 83 -19.49 -6.00 10.97
N LEU A 84 -19.54 -4.96 10.14
CA LEU A 84 -19.35 -3.58 10.61
C LEU A 84 -20.54 -3.14 11.46
N LYS A 85 -20.24 -2.58 12.62
CA LYS A 85 -21.21 -1.88 13.46
C LYS A 85 -21.50 -0.50 12.87
N GLN A 86 -22.65 0.07 13.20
CA GLN A 86 -23.02 1.42 12.74
C GLN A 86 -21.96 2.48 13.09
N GLN A 87 -21.37 2.42 14.29
CA GLN A 87 -20.31 3.33 14.70
C GLN A 87 -19.05 3.21 13.83
N GLU A 88 -18.72 2.01 13.37
CA GLU A 88 -17.56 1.76 12.49
C GLU A 88 -17.87 2.24 11.06
N LEU A 89 -19.11 2.06 10.58
CA LEU A 89 -19.59 2.65 9.33
C LEU A 89 -19.57 4.18 9.35
N ASP A 90 -19.97 4.78 10.47
CA ASP A 90 -19.98 6.23 10.65
C ASP A 90 -18.53 6.77 10.72
N ALA A 91 -17.63 6.03 11.39
CA ALA A 91 -16.20 6.36 11.44
C ALA A 91 -15.55 6.31 10.05
N ILE A 92 -15.80 5.26 9.26
CA ILE A 92 -15.31 5.15 7.88
C ILE A 92 -15.73 6.37 7.04
N ARG A 93 -16.97 6.84 7.18
CA ARG A 93 -17.42 8.01 6.44
C ARG A 93 -16.82 9.31 6.97
N ARG A 94 -16.81 9.49 8.29
CA ARG A 94 -16.32 10.71 8.95
C ARG A 94 -14.83 10.95 8.68
N TYR A 95 -14.03 9.90 8.72
CA TYR A 95 -12.58 9.97 8.58
C TYR A 95 -12.10 9.66 7.16
N CYS A 96 -13.02 9.56 6.19
CA CYS A 96 -12.66 9.33 4.79
C CYS A 96 -11.83 10.52 4.27
N PRO A 97 -10.60 10.30 3.78
CA PRO A 97 -9.73 11.39 3.35
C PRO A 97 -10.34 12.15 2.18
N MET A 98 -10.03 13.44 2.09
CA MET A 98 -10.22 14.24 0.87
C MET A 98 -8.90 14.20 0.09
N LEU A 99 -8.97 13.85 -1.20
CA LEU A 99 -7.79 13.79 -2.04
C LEU A 99 -7.67 15.07 -2.86
N LEU A 100 -6.45 15.57 -3.02
CA LEU A 100 -6.13 16.73 -3.84
C LEU A 100 -5.14 16.31 -4.92
N THR A 101 -5.57 16.39 -6.17
CA THR A 101 -4.79 16.07 -7.35
C THR A 101 -4.33 17.34 -8.05
N THR A 102 -3.47 17.20 -9.05
CA THR A 102 -3.11 18.30 -9.95
C THR A 102 -4.19 18.51 -11.02
N PRO A 103 -4.34 19.74 -11.57
CA PRO A 103 -5.22 19.99 -12.71
C PRO A 103 -4.94 19.15 -13.97
N LYS A 104 -3.75 18.51 -14.04
CA LYS A 104 -3.31 17.73 -15.19
C LYS A 104 -3.32 16.22 -14.91
N GLU A 105 -3.83 15.77 -13.77
CA GLU A 105 -3.96 14.34 -13.47
C GLU A 105 -4.68 13.62 -14.62
N CYS A 106 -4.04 12.55 -15.11
CA CYS A 106 -4.47 11.81 -16.28
C CYS A 106 -5.11 10.46 -15.93
N PHE A 107 -4.94 9.96 -14.71
CA PHE A 107 -5.53 8.73 -14.24
C PHE A 107 -6.59 9.03 -13.16
N PRO A 108 -7.88 8.83 -13.44
CA PRO A 108 -8.93 9.02 -12.45
C PRO A 108 -8.90 7.92 -11.38
N LEU A 109 -9.39 8.25 -10.18
CA LEU A 109 -9.68 7.26 -9.15
C LEU A 109 -10.87 6.39 -9.58
N LYS A 110 -10.66 5.08 -9.74
CA LYS A 110 -11.68 4.12 -10.20
C LYS A 110 -12.55 3.60 -9.07
N ASP A 111 -11.89 3.19 -7.99
CA ASP A 111 -12.53 2.56 -6.85
C ASP A 111 -11.79 2.95 -5.57
N ILE A 112 -12.50 2.83 -4.45
CA ILE A 112 -11.96 2.92 -3.11
C ILE A 112 -12.56 1.79 -2.27
N ILE A 113 -11.75 1.19 -1.42
CA ILE A 113 -12.19 0.23 -0.41
C ILE A 113 -11.75 0.72 0.96
N ALA A 114 -12.69 0.78 1.90
CA ALA A 114 -12.37 1.07 3.28
C ALA A 114 -12.43 -0.22 4.11
N VAL A 115 -11.38 -0.48 4.88
CA VAL A 115 -11.33 -1.62 5.80
C VAL A 115 -11.05 -1.10 7.20
N HIS A 116 -11.96 -1.40 8.12
CA HIS A 116 -11.79 -1.12 9.54
C HIS A 116 -10.97 -2.22 10.20
N HIS A 117 -9.98 -1.84 11.02
CA HIS A 117 -9.15 -2.79 11.74
C HIS A 117 -9.94 -3.44 12.90
N PRO A 118 -9.98 -4.78 13.02
CA PRO A 118 -10.87 -5.42 13.99
C PRO A 118 -10.67 -5.02 15.45
N ASP A 119 -9.42 -4.87 15.87
CA ASP A 119 -9.04 -4.63 17.26
C ASP A 119 -8.69 -3.18 17.60
N ARG A 120 -8.67 -2.26 16.63
CA ARG A 120 -8.09 -0.93 16.80
C ARG A 120 -8.92 0.13 16.09
N PRO A 121 -8.96 1.38 16.59
CA PRO A 121 -9.61 2.48 15.90
C PRO A 121 -8.72 2.98 14.76
N LEU A 122 -8.54 2.12 13.76
CA LEU A 122 -7.69 2.32 12.60
C LEU A 122 -8.48 1.91 11.36
N ILE A 123 -8.45 2.75 10.32
CA ILE A 123 -9.12 2.47 9.05
C ILE A 123 -8.07 2.54 7.94
N GLY A 124 -7.99 1.50 7.12
CA GLY A 124 -7.25 1.51 5.86
C GLY A 124 -8.18 1.91 4.71
N TYR A 125 -7.80 2.95 3.97
CA TYR A 125 -8.42 3.35 2.71
C TYR A 125 -7.49 2.95 1.56
N HIS A 126 -7.99 2.05 0.73
CA HIS A 126 -7.29 1.49 -0.42
C HIS A 126 -7.83 2.17 -1.67
N LEU A 127 -6.98 2.94 -2.33
CA LEU A 127 -7.29 3.74 -3.51
C LEU A 127 -6.84 2.99 -4.76
N PHE A 128 -7.69 2.92 -5.78
CA PHE A 128 -7.35 2.26 -7.04
C PHE A 128 -7.45 3.27 -8.19
N TRP A 129 -6.30 3.79 -8.62
CA TRP A 129 -6.18 4.73 -9.75
C TRP A 129 -6.13 3.98 -11.07
N GLU A 130 -6.45 4.65 -12.17
CA GLU A 130 -6.58 3.97 -13.48
C GLU A 130 -5.33 3.22 -13.92
N ASP A 131 -4.15 3.79 -13.68
CA ASP A 131 -2.86 3.20 -14.05
C ASP A 131 -1.72 3.85 -13.26
N ASP A 132 -0.47 3.44 -13.48
CA ASP A 132 0.75 4.14 -13.03
C ASP A 132 1.55 4.57 -14.26
N TYR A 133 1.87 5.87 -14.32
CA TYR A 133 2.58 6.46 -15.45
C TYR A 133 3.92 5.79 -15.73
N ASP A 134 4.64 5.32 -14.71
CA ASP A 134 5.91 4.62 -14.87
C ASP A 134 5.73 3.13 -15.18
N PHE A 135 4.54 2.54 -15.04
CA PHE A 135 4.35 1.10 -15.16
C PHE A 135 3.32 0.62 -16.20
N PRO A 136 3.45 1.03 -17.47
CA PRO A 136 2.55 0.56 -18.54
C PRO A 136 2.71 -0.93 -18.90
N ASP A 137 3.62 -1.65 -18.26
CA ASP A 137 4.05 -3.02 -18.61
C ASP A 137 4.11 -3.97 -17.40
N ASP A 138 3.57 -3.58 -16.24
CA ASP A 138 3.49 -4.45 -15.05
C ASP A 138 2.28 -5.40 -15.06
N TYR A 139 1.39 -5.24 -16.05
CA TYR A 139 0.15 -5.99 -16.24
C TYR A 139 -0.88 -5.81 -15.11
N GLU A 140 -0.70 -4.81 -14.25
CA GLU A 140 -1.67 -4.42 -13.26
C GLU A 140 -2.71 -3.48 -13.91
N PRO A 141 -4.02 -3.68 -13.65
CA PRO A 141 -5.08 -2.89 -14.28
C PRO A 141 -5.38 -1.57 -13.53
N CYS A 142 -4.58 -1.26 -12.51
CA CYS A 142 -4.69 -0.08 -11.66
C CYS A 142 -3.42 0.08 -10.82
N ASP A 143 -3.15 1.31 -10.45
CA ASP A 143 -2.25 1.61 -9.34
C ASP A 143 -3.03 1.57 -8.01
N HIS A 144 -2.48 0.89 -6.99
CA HIS A 144 -3.14 0.66 -5.71
C HIS A 144 -2.42 1.41 -4.61
N GLU A 145 -3.03 2.43 -4.01
CA GLU A 145 -2.44 3.23 -2.93
C GLU A 145 -3.12 3.02 -1.57
N GLU A 146 -2.37 3.16 -0.49
CA GLU A 146 -2.85 2.88 0.88
C GLU A 146 -2.74 4.11 1.78
N ILE A 147 -3.81 4.40 2.52
CA ILE A 147 -3.88 5.47 3.52
C ILE A 147 -4.45 4.86 4.79
N TRP A 148 -3.80 5.06 5.92
CA TRP A 148 -4.30 4.64 7.22
C TRP A 148 -4.61 5.83 8.11
N VAL A 149 -5.79 5.80 8.72
CA VAL A 149 -6.27 6.85 9.63
C VAL A 149 -6.55 6.24 10.99
N GLU A 150 -5.76 6.62 11.97
CA GLU A 150 -5.97 6.29 13.39
C GLU A 150 -6.83 7.38 14.04
N TYR A 151 -7.78 6.99 14.87
CA TYR A 151 -8.70 7.93 15.52
C TYR A 151 -8.98 7.56 16.98
N ASP A 152 -9.46 8.52 17.78
CA ASP A 152 -10.00 8.28 19.12
C ASP A 152 -11.52 8.07 19.01
N PRO A 153 -12.06 6.87 19.30
CA PRO A 153 -13.49 6.60 19.18
C PRO A 153 -14.34 7.31 20.25
N HIS A 154 -13.75 7.82 21.32
CA HIS A 154 -14.44 8.56 22.37
C HIS A 154 -14.51 10.05 22.10
N GLN A 155 -13.40 10.63 21.63
CA GLN A 155 -13.32 12.05 21.28
C GLN A 155 -13.76 12.33 19.84
N GLU A 156 -13.87 11.28 19.04
CA GLU A 156 -14.20 11.34 17.62
C GLU A 156 -13.20 12.15 16.78
N VAL A 157 -11.92 12.16 17.18
CA VAL A 157 -10.85 12.92 16.50
C VAL A 157 -9.81 12.03 15.83
N VAL A 158 -9.26 12.49 14.71
CA VAL A 158 -8.10 11.87 14.07
C VAL A 158 -6.86 12.07 14.94
N MET A 159 -6.11 10.98 15.15
CA MET A 159 -4.92 10.94 16.00
C MET A 159 -3.64 10.80 15.18
N ASN A 160 -3.67 10.03 14.10
CA ASN A 160 -2.54 9.84 13.20
C ASN A 160 -3.03 9.59 11.76
N VAL A 161 -2.22 10.00 10.79
CA VAL A 161 -2.45 9.76 9.37
C VAL A 161 -1.15 9.24 8.77
N MET A 162 -1.24 8.07 8.15
CA MET A 162 -0.12 7.40 7.48
C MET A 162 -0.49 7.15 6.02
N THR A 163 0.50 7.19 5.14
CA THR A 163 0.34 6.81 3.73
C THR A 163 1.46 5.88 3.29
N PHE A 164 1.17 5.02 2.33
CA PHE A 164 2.19 4.28 1.60
C PHE A 164 2.70 5.16 0.45
N PHE A 165 3.92 5.68 0.55
CA PHE A 165 4.56 6.54 -0.43
C PHE A 165 5.76 5.82 -1.04
N HIS A 166 5.64 5.39 -2.31
CA HIS A 166 6.72 4.76 -3.09
C HIS A 166 7.49 3.66 -2.34
N SER A 167 6.77 2.69 -1.76
CA SER A 167 7.32 1.58 -0.94
C SER A 167 7.67 1.88 0.51
N TYR A 168 7.36 3.10 1.01
CA TYR A 168 7.63 3.52 2.37
C TYR A 168 6.36 3.96 3.07
N VAL A 169 6.25 3.72 4.37
CA VAL A 169 5.17 4.32 5.16
C VAL A 169 5.66 5.66 5.69
N ILE A 170 4.97 6.74 5.34
CA ILE A 170 5.22 8.07 5.91
C ILE A 170 4.06 8.47 6.82
N GLU A 171 4.35 9.25 7.85
CA GLU A 171 3.36 9.79 8.79
C GLU A 171 3.65 11.26 9.09
N SER A 172 2.61 12.00 9.51
CA SER A 172 2.72 13.40 9.90
C SER A 172 1.70 13.74 10.98
N LYS A 173 2.18 14.39 12.05
CA LYS A 173 1.30 14.91 13.10
C LYS A 173 0.50 16.11 12.61
N GLU A 174 1.08 16.90 11.72
CA GLU A 174 0.45 18.03 11.07
C GLU A 174 -0.73 17.59 10.21
N ALA A 175 -0.69 16.38 9.65
CA ALA A 175 -1.83 15.83 8.91
C ALA A 175 -3.04 15.54 9.80
N ALA A 176 -2.83 15.08 11.05
CA ALA A 176 -3.92 14.93 12.01
C ALA A 176 -4.51 16.29 12.45
N ILE A 177 -3.65 17.31 12.62
CA ILE A 177 -4.10 18.68 12.89
C ILE A 177 -4.92 19.23 11.72
N GLU A 178 -4.42 19.09 10.48
CA GLU A 178 -5.11 19.50 9.26
C GLU A 178 -6.46 18.76 9.12
N ALA A 179 -6.54 17.48 9.48
CA ALA A 179 -7.81 16.76 9.52
C ALA A 179 -8.80 17.42 10.49
N GLY A 180 -8.36 17.83 11.68
CA GLY A 180 -9.18 18.54 12.66
C GLY A 180 -9.76 19.86 12.15
N GLU A 181 -9.00 20.58 11.34
CA GLU A 181 -9.43 21.81 10.66
C GLU A 181 -10.41 21.55 9.51
N ASN A 182 -10.48 20.30 9.02
CA ASN A 182 -11.26 19.87 7.86
C ASN A 182 -12.35 18.85 8.24
N ASN A 183 -13.05 19.09 9.35
CA ASN A 183 -14.15 18.23 9.83
C ASN A 183 -13.73 16.77 10.08
N GLN A 184 -12.51 16.56 10.57
CA GLN A 184 -11.90 15.25 10.81
C GLN A 184 -11.59 14.44 9.54
N ARG A 185 -11.63 15.07 8.36
CA ARG A 185 -11.22 14.43 7.11
C ARG A 185 -9.77 14.79 6.80
N PRO A 186 -8.83 13.82 6.81
CA PRO A 186 -7.46 14.08 6.38
C PRO A 186 -7.41 14.61 4.95
N ILE A 187 -6.50 15.54 4.67
CA ILE A 187 -6.25 16.06 3.32
C ILE A 187 -4.98 15.40 2.78
N ILE A 188 -5.10 14.74 1.64
CA ILE A 188 -4.02 13.96 1.04
C ILE A 188 -3.73 14.50 -0.35
N ARG A 189 -2.45 14.76 -0.63
CA ARG A 189 -1.99 15.33 -1.89
C ARG A 189 -1.47 14.19 -2.76
N ILE A 190 -2.01 14.04 -3.95
CA ILE A 190 -1.73 12.90 -4.82
C ILE A 190 -0.77 13.34 -5.90
N GLU A 191 0.41 12.73 -5.91
CA GLU A 191 1.40 12.95 -6.96
C GLU A 191 0.84 12.59 -8.35
N TRP A 192 1.12 13.45 -9.32
CA TRP A 192 0.64 13.27 -10.69
C TRP A 192 1.11 11.95 -11.29
N GLY A 193 0.17 11.17 -11.83
CA GLY A 193 0.43 9.98 -12.65
C GLY A 193 1.01 8.76 -11.93
N LYS A 194 1.69 8.94 -10.80
CA LYS A 194 2.30 7.88 -9.97
C LYS A 194 1.64 7.73 -8.59
N HIS A 195 0.72 8.64 -8.27
CA HIS A 195 -0.17 8.63 -7.11
C HIS A 195 0.45 8.51 -5.71
N GLY A 196 1.75 8.79 -5.57
CA GLY A 196 2.39 8.96 -4.27
C GLY A 196 1.56 9.89 -3.36
N SER A 197 1.10 9.35 -2.23
CA SER A 197 0.17 10.03 -1.32
C SER A 197 0.93 10.84 -0.27
N LEU A 198 0.97 12.16 -0.45
CA LEU A 198 1.70 13.12 0.38
C LEU A 198 0.82 13.72 1.49
N LEU A 199 1.41 13.88 2.67
CA LEU A 199 0.78 14.42 3.88
C LEU A 199 1.01 15.93 4.02
N LYS A 200 0.40 16.56 5.04
CA LYS A 200 0.70 17.96 5.38
C LYS A 200 2.18 18.11 5.75
N GLY A 201 2.83 19.15 5.24
CA GLY A 201 4.25 19.40 5.49
C GLY A 201 5.18 18.39 4.84
N TRP A 202 4.70 17.68 3.81
CA TRP A 202 5.45 16.67 3.07
C TRP A 202 6.83 17.13 2.64
N GLU A 203 7.02 18.42 2.35
CA GLU A 203 8.28 18.98 1.89
C GLU A 203 9.45 18.68 2.85
N GLU A 204 9.17 18.55 4.15
CA GLU A 204 10.16 18.32 5.20
C GLU A 204 10.23 16.85 5.65
N ILE A 205 9.27 16.01 5.24
CA ILE A 205 9.22 14.59 5.61
C ILE A 205 10.44 13.88 5.03
N GLN A 206 11.18 13.19 5.90
CA GLN A 206 12.26 12.29 5.50
C GLN A 206 11.67 10.94 5.13
N ILE A 207 12.05 10.41 3.97
CA ILE A 207 11.60 9.09 3.54
C ILE A 207 12.34 8.03 4.35
N PRO A 208 11.65 7.15 5.11
CA PRO A 208 12.33 6.15 5.92
C PRO A 208 13.28 5.28 5.10
N MET A 209 14.41 4.88 5.72
CA MET A 209 15.48 4.10 5.07
C MET A 209 16.12 4.76 3.83
N ARG A 210 15.77 6.00 3.53
CA ARG A 210 16.37 6.80 2.48
C ARG A 210 16.93 8.07 3.11
N GLU A 211 18.10 8.50 2.65
CA GLU A 211 18.71 9.74 3.10
C GLU A 211 18.21 10.94 2.25
N VAL A 212 16.91 10.96 1.92
CA VAL A 212 16.29 12.00 1.07
C VAL A 212 14.95 12.46 1.65
N SER A 213 14.65 13.74 1.46
CA SER A 213 13.32 14.31 1.74
C SER A 213 12.31 13.96 0.66
N ALA A 214 11.01 14.01 0.99
CA ALA A 214 9.96 13.87 -0.02
C ALA A 214 10.01 15.01 -1.05
N LEU A 215 10.45 16.22 -0.67
CA LEU A 215 10.67 17.32 -1.63
C LEU A 215 11.71 16.97 -2.70
N GLU A 216 12.85 16.42 -2.29
CA GLU A 216 13.90 15.99 -3.23
C GLU A 216 13.38 14.86 -4.13
N TRP A 217 12.68 13.88 -3.55
CA TRP A 217 12.06 12.78 -4.30
C TRP A 217 11.06 13.28 -5.36
N ILE A 218 10.18 14.21 -4.98
CA ILE A 218 9.14 14.76 -5.88
C ILE A 218 9.77 15.63 -6.98
N LYS A 219 10.89 16.31 -6.72
CA LYS A 219 11.64 17.03 -7.76
C LYS A 219 12.26 16.07 -8.77
N GLU A 220 12.93 15.03 -8.30
CA GLU A 220 13.52 14.00 -9.17
C GLU A 220 12.42 13.31 -10.00
N THR A 221 11.28 13.02 -9.37
CA THR A 221 10.16 12.38 -10.06
C THR A 221 9.54 13.31 -11.09
N TYR A 222 9.35 14.59 -10.78
CA TYR A 222 8.93 15.60 -11.75
C TYR A 222 9.85 15.65 -12.97
N GLU A 223 11.18 15.73 -12.77
CA GLU A 223 12.15 15.74 -13.86
C GLU A 223 12.06 14.47 -14.72
N HIS A 224 11.86 13.32 -14.06
CA HIS A 224 11.71 12.02 -14.72
C HIS A 224 10.45 11.93 -15.57
N VAL A 225 9.28 12.31 -15.02
CA VAL A 225 8.01 12.22 -15.76
C VAL A 225 7.85 13.34 -16.78
N GLN A 226 8.54 14.47 -16.64
CA GLN A 226 8.59 15.52 -17.66
C GLN A 226 9.19 15.01 -18.98
N ILE A 227 10.11 14.05 -18.92
CA ILE A 227 10.74 13.42 -20.10
C ILE A 227 10.09 12.08 -20.50
N GLY A 228 8.89 11.78 -19.98
CA GLY A 228 8.10 10.60 -20.33
C GLY A 228 8.24 9.41 -19.38
N GLY A 229 8.96 9.56 -18.27
CA GLY A 229 9.09 8.56 -17.22
C GLY A 229 9.73 7.25 -17.70
N ARG A 230 9.46 6.16 -16.99
CA ARG A 230 9.92 4.82 -17.35
C ARG A 230 9.19 4.34 -18.61
N ALA A 231 9.92 3.69 -19.51
CA ALA A 231 9.38 3.11 -20.75
C ALA A 231 8.56 4.12 -21.59
N ALA A 232 9.12 5.32 -21.82
CA ALA A 232 8.48 6.40 -22.58
C ALA A 232 7.94 5.98 -23.95
N ASP A 233 8.65 5.10 -24.65
CA ASP A 233 8.26 4.60 -25.99
C ASP A 233 7.29 3.39 -25.95
N HIS A 234 6.78 3.01 -24.77
CA HIS A 234 5.91 1.86 -24.64
C HIS A 234 4.60 2.06 -25.44
N PRO A 235 4.12 1.07 -26.21
CA PRO A 235 2.97 1.26 -27.10
C PRO A 235 1.66 1.71 -26.44
N LEU A 236 1.47 1.45 -25.14
CA LEU A 236 0.29 1.92 -24.40
C LEU A 236 0.34 3.42 -24.11
N LYS A 237 1.53 3.99 -23.87
CA LYS A 237 1.69 5.43 -23.60
C LYS A 237 1.30 6.33 -24.76
N ARG A 238 1.08 5.79 -25.97
CA ARG A 238 0.53 6.56 -27.11
C ARG A 238 -0.85 7.18 -26.84
N PHE A 239 -1.55 6.68 -25.82
CA PHE A 239 -2.84 7.20 -25.36
C PHE A 239 -2.74 8.04 -24.09
N TRP A 240 -1.54 8.19 -23.53
CA TRP A 240 -1.25 8.96 -22.34
C TRP A 240 -0.56 10.28 -22.72
N PRO A 241 -0.44 11.24 -21.78
CA PRO A 241 0.46 12.37 -21.96
C PRO A 241 1.89 11.89 -22.24
N VAL A 242 2.61 12.58 -23.12
CA VAL A 242 4.03 12.28 -23.44
C VAL A 242 4.94 12.48 -22.23
N GLY A 243 4.50 13.30 -21.28
CA GLY A 243 5.13 13.59 -20.01
C GLY A 243 4.28 14.63 -19.28
N PHE A 244 4.68 15.02 -18.07
CA PHE A 244 4.07 16.17 -17.42
C PHE A 244 4.49 17.46 -18.15
N GLU A 245 3.53 18.15 -18.77
CA GLU A 245 3.76 19.46 -19.38
C GLU A 245 3.56 20.54 -18.32
N GLY A 246 4.57 21.33 -17.97
CA GLY A 246 4.43 22.44 -17.04
C GLY A 246 5.69 22.75 -16.25
N THR A 247 5.52 23.54 -15.20
CA THR A 247 6.56 23.82 -14.20
C THR A 247 6.40 22.92 -12.98
N PHE A 248 7.46 22.79 -12.18
CA PHE A 248 7.38 22.10 -10.88
C PHE A 248 6.27 22.65 -9.97
N ALA A 249 6.04 23.97 -10.00
CA ALA A 249 4.98 24.58 -9.20
C ALA A 249 3.58 24.10 -9.63
N GLU A 250 3.38 23.82 -10.92
CA GLU A 250 2.13 23.22 -11.42
C GLU A 250 2.06 21.72 -11.12
N TYR A 251 3.19 21.02 -11.08
CA TYR A 251 3.27 19.60 -10.70
C TYR A 251 2.88 19.37 -9.24
N THR A 252 3.15 20.34 -8.39
CA THR A 252 2.77 20.32 -6.97
C THR A 252 1.53 21.19 -6.68
N ASP A 253 0.79 21.62 -7.70
CA ASP A 253 -0.47 22.35 -7.51
C ASP A 253 -1.60 21.38 -7.21
N PHE A 254 -1.69 20.93 -5.96
CA PHE A 254 -2.74 20.04 -5.48
C PHE A 254 -4.07 20.80 -5.25
N SER A 255 -4.61 21.40 -6.31
CA SER A 255 -5.78 22.28 -6.24
C SER A 255 -7.09 21.62 -6.63
N VAL A 256 -7.06 20.40 -7.19
CA VAL A 256 -8.26 19.72 -7.69
C VAL A 256 -8.75 18.66 -6.70
N PRO A 257 -9.91 18.87 -6.05
CA PRO A 257 -10.44 17.91 -5.10
C PRO A 257 -11.02 16.68 -5.82
N VAL A 258 -10.76 15.52 -5.25
CA VAL A 258 -11.40 14.25 -5.56
C VAL A 258 -11.93 13.70 -4.24
N ASP A 259 -13.25 13.54 -4.13
CA ASP A 259 -13.88 13.07 -2.90
C ASP A 259 -14.20 11.56 -2.99
N PRO A 260 -13.41 10.68 -2.34
CA PRO A 260 -13.65 9.24 -2.38
C PRO A 260 -14.92 8.81 -1.64
N LEU A 261 -15.46 9.66 -0.78
CA LEU A 261 -16.71 9.38 -0.08
C LEU A 261 -17.87 9.22 -1.08
N GLU A 262 -17.86 9.97 -2.19
CA GLU A 262 -18.84 9.82 -3.27
C GLU A 262 -18.80 8.41 -3.90
N LEU A 263 -17.61 7.82 -4.02
CA LEU A 263 -17.44 6.47 -4.53
C LEU A 263 -17.92 5.43 -3.50
N LEU A 264 -17.58 5.60 -2.21
CA LEU A 264 -18.07 4.72 -1.14
C LEU A 264 -19.60 4.79 -0.99
N ASP A 265 -20.22 5.94 -1.17
CA ASP A 265 -21.69 6.06 -1.10
C ASP A 265 -22.38 5.39 -2.29
N ARG A 266 -21.77 5.42 -3.48
CA ARG A 266 -22.29 4.74 -4.68
C ARG A 266 -22.03 3.24 -4.68
N LYS A 267 -20.87 2.83 -4.21
CA LYS A 267 -20.38 1.45 -4.17
C LYS A 267 -19.79 1.20 -2.76
N PRO A 268 -20.61 0.79 -1.78
CA PRO A 268 -20.22 0.70 -0.38
C PRO A 268 -19.30 -0.50 -0.11
N LEU A 269 -18.06 -0.40 -0.57
CA LEU A 269 -16.99 -1.37 -0.31
C LEU A 269 -16.34 -1.04 1.03
N MET A 270 -17.06 -1.36 2.10
CA MET A 270 -16.63 -1.16 3.48
C MET A 270 -16.60 -2.51 4.20
N PHE A 271 -15.48 -2.85 4.84
CA PHE A 271 -15.28 -4.14 5.47
C PHE A 271 -14.62 -3.99 6.85
N LYS A 272 -14.62 -5.08 7.63
CA LYS A 272 -13.84 -5.20 8.86
C LYS A 272 -13.08 -6.52 8.86
N SER A 273 -11.75 -6.48 8.83
CA SER A 273 -10.92 -7.68 8.67
C SER A 273 -9.45 -7.41 8.99
N HIS A 274 -8.72 -8.40 9.49
CA HIS A 274 -7.26 -8.34 9.51
C HIS A 274 -6.64 -8.61 8.14
N TRP A 275 -7.35 -9.29 7.24
CA TRP A 275 -6.86 -9.81 5.96
C TRP A 275 -7.38 -8.96 4.81
N VAL A 276 -6.75 -7.79 4.62
CA VAL A 276 -7.22 -6.76 3.70
C VAL A 276 -7.08 -7.22 2.25
N ASN A 277 -5.92 -7.75 1.86
CA ASN A 277 -5.69 -8.23 0.50
C ASN A 277 -6.67 -9.34 0.14
N ALA A 278 -6.95 -10.24 1.10
CA ALA A 278 -7.91 -11.33 0.91
C ALA A 278 -9.33 -10.81 0.64
N ILE A 279 -9.77 -9.80 1.40
CA ILE A 279 -11.09 -9.17 1.23
C ILE A 279 -11.18 -8.43 -0.10
N ILE A 280 -10.20 -7.58 -0.41
CA ILE A 280 -10.16 -6.83 -1.67
C ILE A 280 -10.22 -7.80 -2.86
N PHE A 281 -9.40 -8.84 -2.85
CA PHE A 281 -9.31 -9.81 -3.94
C PHE A 281 -10.59 -10.63 -4.13
N THR A 282 -11.24 -11.06 -3.04
CA THR A 282 -12.34 -12.03 -3.13
C THR A 282 -13.73 -11.43 -3.06
N GLN A 283 -13.87 -10.23 -2.47
CA GLN A 283 -15.15 -9.60 -2.17
C GLN A 283 -15.21 -8.13 -2.59
N GLY A 284 -14.08 -7.43 -2.70
CA GLY A 284 -14.02 -6.00 -2.98
C GLY A 284 -14.02 -5.63 -4.46
N LEU A 285 -13.07 -6.18 -5.22
CA LEU A 285 -12.85 -5.83 -6.62
C LEU A 285 -13.22 -6.96 -7.58
N LEU A 286 -13.54 -6.59 -8.81
CA LEU A 286 -13.80 -7.51 -9.93
C LEU A 286 -12.61 -7.63 -10.89
N TYR A 287 -11.50 -6.98 -10.57
CA TYR A 287 -10.27 -6.92 -11.35
C TYR A 287 -9.05 -7.09 -10.42
N ASN A 288 -7.88 -7.35 -11.00
CA ASN A 288 -6.65 -7.55 -10.23
C ASN A 288 -6.13 -6.24 -9.60
N PHE A 289 -5.23 -6.33 -8.65
CA PHE A 289 -4.51 -5.17 -8.10
C PHE A 289 -3.17 -5.62 -7.57
N HIS A 290 -2.22 -4.71 -7.36
CA HIS A 290 -0.96 -5.07 -6.71
C HIS A 290 -1.16 -5.21 -5.18
N PRO A 291 -0.90 -6.38 -4.56
CA PRO A 291 -1.08 -6.54 -3.12
C PRO A 291 -0.03 -5.72 -2.35
N LYS A 292 -0.46 -5.02 -1.30
CA LYS A 292 0.41 -4.21 -0.43
C LYS A 292 0.37 -4.72 1.02
N MET A 293 0.86 -3.94 1.98
CA MET A 293 1.21 -4.39 3.33
C MET A 293 -0.02 -4.66 4.23
N GLU A 294 -1.23 -4.35 3.78
CA GLU A 294 -2.52 -4.45 4.51
C GLU A 294 -2.62 -3.45 5.68
N TRP A 295 -1.67 -3.52 6.63
CA TRP A 295 -1.63 -2.69 7.83
C TRP A 295 -0.21 -2.16 8.12
N PRO A 296 -0.07 -0.94 8.68
CA PRO A 296 1.23 -0.27 8.79
C PRO A 296 2.18 -0.96 9.77
N GLU A 297 1.70 -1.80 10.69
CA GLU A 297 2.56 -2.48 11.67
C GLU A 297 3.48 -3.50 11.02
N ARG A 298 3.08 -4.09 9.88
CA ARG A 298 3.95 -4.98 9.11
C ARG A 298 5.19 -4.22 8.63
N PHE A 299 5.06 -2.93 8.33
CA PHE A 299 6.17 -2.07 7.93
C PHE A 299 7.01 -1.68 9.13
N ILE A 300 6.38 -1.16 10.19
CA ILE A 300 7.06 -0.74 11.42
C ILE A 300 7.88 -1.90 12.03
N ALA A 301 7.33 -3.11 12.03
CA ALA A 301 8.05 -4.29 12.49
C ALA A 301 9.29 -4.58 11.61
N ALA A 302 9.18 -4.44 10.29
CA ALA A 302 10.30 -4.61 9.38
C ALA A 302 11.39 -3.55 9.62
N GLU A 303 11.03 -2.28 9.81
CA GLU A 303 11.99 -1.21 10.12
C GLU A 303 12.76 -1.46 11.42
N GLN A 304 12.04 -1.83 12.49
CA GLN A 304 12.64 -2.12 13.78
C GLN A 304 13.62 -3.29 13.71
N THR A 305 13.34 -4.32 12.90
CA THR A 305 14.27 -5.44 12.70
C THR A 305 15.53 -5.06 11.91
N GLN A 306 15.50 -4.02 11.07
CA GLN A 306 16.72 -3.50 10.43
C GLN A 306 17.55 -2.62 11.39
N GLY A 307 16.90 -1.91 12.32
CA GLY A 307 17.57 -1.13 13.37
C GLY A 307 18.25 -1.99 14.45
N VAL A 308 17.76 -3.22 14.67
CA VAL A 308 18.32 -4.20 15.61
C VAL A 308 19.11 -5.25 14.85
N GLY A 309 20.33 -4.90 14.42
CA GLY A 309 21.36 -5.89 14.12
C GLY A 309 21.70 -6.13 12.65
N PHE A 310 22.26 -5.11 12.00
CA PHE A 310 23.33 -5.31 11.03
C PHE A 310 24.51 -4.40 11.37
N THR A 311 25.14 -4.65 12.53
CA THR A 311 26.53 -4.22 12.71
C THR A 311 27.35 -4.94 11.66
N ARG A 312 27.77 -4.20 10.63
CA ARG A 312 28.86 -4.61 9.75
C ARG A 312 30.05 -4.95 10.64
N ASN A 313 30.36 -6.24 10.76
CA ASN A 313 31.67 -6.71 11.20
C ASN A 313 32.51 -6.99 9.97
#